data_AF-A0A6N2Y6N0-F1
#
_entry.id   AF-A0A6N2Y6N0-F1
#
_cell.length_a   1.000
_cell.length_b   1.000
_cell.length_c   1.000
_cell.angle_alpha   90.00
_cell.angle_beta   90.00
_cell.angle_gamma   90.00
#
_symmetry.space_group_name_H-M   'P 1'
#
loop_
_entity.id
_entity.type
_entity.pdbx_description
1 polymer ?
#
loop_
_entity_poly.entity_id
_entity_poly.type
_entity_poly.pdbx_seq_one_letter_code
_entity_poly.pdbx_strand_id
1 'polypeptide(L)'
;MQTKKSEIWVGIFLVLALLAALFICLKAADVASMRTEPTYRVYATFDNIGGLKARSPVRIGGVVVGRVADIELDPKTYLPRVALDIEERYNQIPDTSSLAIRTSGLLGEQYLALNVGFDDPELGTSMLKEGSTIQDTKSAMVLEDLIGQFLYNSKGSDNQNSGDAQPQSQPDTSSAPSAGTTN
;
A
#
# COMPACT_ATOMS: atom_id res chain seq x y z
N MET A 1 58.94 -32.77 -21.01
CA MET A 1 57.82 -32.63 -21.98
C MET A 1 56.48 -32.92 -21.30
N GLN A 2 55.99 -32.03 -20.42
CA GLN A 2 54.65 -32.18 -19.79
C GLN A 2 53.78 -30.91 -19.84
N THR A 3 54.33 -29.77 -20.27
CA THR A 3 53.65 -28.47 -20.28
C THR A 3 52.35 -28.45 -21.11
N LYS A 4 52.34 -29.14 -22.26
CA LYS A 4 51.17 -29.19 -23.15
C LYS A 4 49.93 -29.85 -22.51
N LYS A 5 50.10 -30.84 -21.62
CA LYS A 5 48.97 -31.49 -20.93
C LYS A 5 48.35 -30.56 -19.88
N SER A 6 49.19 -29.82 -19.17
CA SER A 6 48.74 -28.84 -18.17
C SER A 6 48.03 -27.65 -18.82
N GLU A 7 48.54 -27.14 -19.95
CA GLU A 7 47.91 -26.06 -20.72
C GLU A 7 46.48 -26.43 -21.16
N ILE A 8 46.27 -27.66 -21.66
CA ILE A 8 44.95 -28.16 -22.06
C ILE A 8 44.00 -28.29 -20.87
N TRP A 9 44.48 -28.79 -19.73
CA TRP A 9 43.69 -28.91 -18.50
C TRP A 9 43.26 -27.55 -17.95
N VAL A 10 44.14 -26.55 -17.97
CA VAL A 10 43.82 -25.18 -17.57
C VAL A 10 42.79 -24.58 -18.53
N GLY A 11 42.93 -24.79 -19.84
CA GLY A 11 41.94 -24.36 -20.84
C GLY A 11 40.55 -24.95 -20.59
N ILE A 12 40.47 -26.27 -20.37
CA ILE A 12 39.21 -26.95 -20.03
C ILE A 12 38.61 -26.38 -18.74
N PHE A 13 39.42 -26.22 -17.69
CA PHE A 13 38.97 -25.65 -16.42
C PHE A 13 38.38 -24.25 -16.61
N LEU A 14 39.04 -23.40 -17.39
CA LEU A 14 38.61 -22.02 -17.64
C LEU A 14 37.30 -21.97 -18.44
N VAL A 15 37.15 -22.84 -19.45
CA VAL A 15 35.88 -22.99 -20.19
C VAL A 15 34.75 -23.48 -19.28
N LEU A 16 35.03 -24.46 -18.41
CA LEU A 16 34.05 -24.99 -17.47
C LEU A 16 33.61 -23.94 -16.45
N ALA A 17 34.55 -23.15 -15.93
CA ALA A 17 34.28 -22.04 -15.03
C ALA A 17 33.43 -20.96 -15.72
N LEU A 18 33.74 -20.63 -16.99
CA LEU A 18 32.97 -19.67 -17.77
C LEU A 18 31.54 -20.17 -18.04
N LEU A 19 31.36 -21.45 -18.38
CA LEU A 19 30.04 -22.05 -18.56
C LEU A 19 29.24 -22.09 -17.25
N ALA A 20 29.88 -22.39 -16.13
CA ALA A 20 29.25 -22.36 -14.81
C ALA A 20 28.82 -20.94 -14.44
N ALA A 21 29.66 -19.94 -14.67
CA ALA A 21 29.33 -18.54 -14.45
C ALA A 21 28.15 -18.10 -15.33
N LEU A 22 28.17 -18.43 -16.63
CA LEU A 22 27.08 -18.15 -17.55
C LEU A 22 25.77 -18.80 -17.08
N PHE A 23 25.81 -20.07 -16.66
CA PHE A 23 24.64 -20.79 -16.16
C PHE A 23 24.04 -20.14 -14.91
N ILE A 24 24.89 -19.72 -13.96
CA ILE A 24 24.44 -19.00 -12.76
C ILE A 24 23.84 -17.66 -13.14
N CYS A 25 24.48 -16.88 -14.03
CA CYS A 25 23.95 -15.59 -14.49
C CYS A 25 22.57 -15.75 -15.14
N LEU A 26 22.40 -16.71 -16.06
CA LEU A 26 21.11 -16.93 -16.72
C LEU A 26 20.02 -17.42 -15.75
N LYS A 27 20.38 -18.24 -14.75
CA LYS A 27 19.45 -18.69 -13.71
C LYS A 27 19.07 -17.58 -12.72
N ALA A 28 20.04 -16.76 -12.33
CA ALA A 28 19.86 -15.70 -11.33
C ALA A 28 19.18 -14.46 -11.92
N ALA A 29 19.37 -14.18 -13.22
CA ALA A 29 18.83 -12.99 -13.86
C ALA A 29 17.30 -13.02 -14.09
N ASP A 30 16.61 -14.13 -13.75
CA ASP A 30 15.19 -14.32 -14.05
C ASP A 30 14.84 -13.84 -15.46
N VAL A 31 15.57 -14.38 -16.45
CA VAL A 31 15.47 -14.00 -17.87
C VAL A 31 14.04 -14.13 -18.43
N ALA A 32 13.15 -14.86 -17.76
CA ALA A 32 11.72 -14.89 -18.08
C ALA A 32 11.02 -13.57 -17.75
N SER A 33 11.43 -12.86 -16.69
CA SER A 33 10.96 -11.50 -16.36
C SER A 33 11.51 -10.42 -17.30
N MET A 34 12.43 -10.75 -18.21
CA MET A 34 12.93 -9.82 -19.24
C MET A 34 12.09 -9.84 -20.53
N ARG A 35 11.08 -10.71 -20.64
CA ARG A 35 10.08 -10.55 -21.70
C ARG A 35 9.28 -9.28 -21.41
N THR A 36 9.56 -8.25 -22.19
CA THR A 36 8.73 -7.04 -22.26
C THR A 36 7.43 -7.42 -22.95
N GLU A 37 6.50 -8.00 -22.21
CA GLU A 37 5.09 -7.98 -22.61
C GLU A 37 4.68 -6.51 -22.75
N PRO A 38 3.86 -6.16 -23.75
CA PRO A 38 3.40 -4.81 -23.90
C PRO A 38 2.53 -4.43 -22.68
N THR A 39 2.77 -3.23 -22.14
CA THR A 39 2.09 -2.71 -20.96
C THR A 39 1.54 -1.32 -21.24
N TYR A 40 0.45 -0.96 -20.57
CA TYR A 40 -0.05 0.40 -20.53
C TYR A 40 0.15 1.02 -19.15
N ARG A 41 0.48 2.32 -19.12
CA ARG A 41 0.77 3.08 -17.92
C ARG A 41 -0.51 3.65 -17.33
N VAL A 42 -0.71 3.44 -16.04
CA VAL A 42 -1.73 4.13 -15.24
C VAL A 42 -1.09 4.80 -14.03
N TYR A 43 -1.78 5.78 -13.47
CA TYR A 43 -1.31 6.55 -12.34
C TYR A 43 -2.24 6.42 -11.14
N ALA A 44 -1.69 6.55 -9.94
CA ALA A 44 -2.45 6.62 -8.70
C ALA A 44 -1.71 7.54 -7.73
N THR A 45 -2.45 8.24 -6.89
CA THR A 45 -1.88 9.13 -5.86
C THR A 45 -2.21 8.55 -4.50
N PHE A 46 -1.26 8.49 -3.57
CA PHE A 46 -1.48 7.99 -2.22
C PHE A 46 -1.05 9.05 -1.21
N ASP A 47 -1.62 9.02 -0.01
CA ASP A 47 -1.16 9.88 1.09
C ASP A 47 0.14 9.32 1.71
N ASN A 48 0.21 8.00 1.82
CA ASN A 48 1.37 7.31 2.35
C ASN A 48 1.60 5.99 1.59
N ILE A 49 2.77 5.87 0.99
CA ILE A 49 3.18 4.69 0.23
C ILE A 49 3.88 3.63 1.08
N GLY A 50 4.23 3.95 2.33
CA GLY A 50 4.98 3.08 3.23
C GLY A 50 6.32 2.65 2.62
N GLY A 51 6.54 1.33 2.55
CA GLY A 51 7.71 0.68 1.97
C GLY A 51 7.51 0.22 0.51
N LEU A 52 6.53 0.77 -0.22
CA LEU A 52 6.34 0.48 -1.63
C LEU A 52 7.54 1.01 -2.44
N LYS A 53 7.99 0.24 -3.42
CA LYS A 53 9.16 0.56 -4.24
C LYS A 53 8.91 0.29 -5.71
N ALA A 54 9.77 0.84 -6.57
CA ALA A 54 9.79 0.47 -7.98
C ALA A 54 9.93 -1.05 -8.13
N ARG A 55 9.27 -1.60 -9.15
CA ARG A 55 9.10 -3.04 -9.43
C ARG A 55 8.26 -3.84 -8.43
N SER A 56 7.68 -3.21 -7.40
CA SER A 56 6.67 -3.88 -6.56
C SER A 56 5.52 -4.42 -7.43
N PRO A 57 5.02 -5.64 -7.16
CA PRO A 57 4.00 -6.25 -8.00
C PRO A 57 2.63 -5.58 -7.81
N VAL A 58 1.87 -5.50 -8.89
CA VAL A 58 0.44 -5.13 -8.89
C VAL A 58 -0.35 -6.42 -9.05
N ARG A 59 -1.30 -6.67 -8.15
CA ARG A 59 -2.04 -7.93 -8.08
C ARG A 59 -3.55 -7.74 -8.12
N ILE A 60 -4.24 -8.58 -8.87
CA ILE A 60 -5.71 -8.74 -8.83
C ILE A 60 -5.99 -10.12 -8.26
N GLY A 61 -6.72 -10.21 -7.15
CA GLY A 61 -7.07 -11.50 -6.53
C GLY A 61 -5.87 -12.41 -6.18
N GLY A 62 -4.68 -11.83 -6.02
CA GLY A 62 -3.42 -12.55 -5.77
C GLY A 62 -2.58 -12.87 -7.02
N VAL A 63 -3.11 -12.68 -8.24
CA VAL A 63 -2.38 -12.87 -9.50
C VAL A 63 -1.67 -11.58 -9.89
N VAL A 64 -0.40 -11.66 -10.27
CA VAL A 64 0.38 -10.50 -10.75
C VAL A 64 -0.08 -10.11 -12.15
N VAL A 65 -0.48 -8.86 -12.32
CA VAL A 65 -0.99 -8.29 -13.58
C VAL A 65 -0.16 -7.12 -14.12
N GLY A 66 0.83 -6.70 -13.33
CA GLY A 66 1.63 -5.52 -13.62
C GLY A 66 2.64 -5.25 -12.52
N ARG A 67 3.36 -4.13 -12.64
CA ARG A 67 4.38 -3.69 -11.69
C ARG A 67 4.37 -2.18 -11.52
N VAL A 68 4.86 -1.71 -10.37
CA VAL A 68 5.17 -0.29 -10.17
C VAL A 68 6.35 0.08 -11.07
N ALA A 69 6.13 1.03 -11.96
CA ALA A 69 7.15 1.55 -12.85
C ALA A 69 8.05 2.53 -12.12
N ASP A 70 7.44 3.53 -11.47
CA ASP A 70 8.15 4.60 -10.77
C ASP A 70 7.28 5.24 -9.68
N ILE A 71 7.92 5.95 -8.76
CA ILE A 71 7.29 6.65 -7.65
C ILE A 71 7.91 8.05 -7.56
N GLU A 72 7.09 9.07 -7.75
CA GLU A 72 7.51 10.47 -7.68
C GLU A 72 6.69 11.21 -6.62
N LEU A 73 7.22 12.32 -6.12
CA LEU A 73 6.48 13.23 -5.27
C LEU A 73 5.94 14.37 -6.12
N ASP A 74 4.63 14.58 -6.16
CA ASP A 74 4.06 15.71 -6.89
C ASP A 74 4.51 17.04 -6.23
N PRO A 75 5.20 17.95 -6.94
CA PRO A 75 5.75 19.16 -6.34
C PRO A 75 4.69 20.20 -5.92
N LYS A 76 3.43 20.04 -6.36
CA LYS A 76 2.34 20.97 -6.04
C LYS A 76 1.55 20.50 -4.83
N THR A 77 1.21 19.21 -4.79
CA THR A 77 0.38 18.63 -3.72
C THR A 77 1.22 17.99 -2.62
N TYR A 78 2.50 17.72 -2.87
CA TYR A 78 3.39 16.93 -2.01
C TYR A 78 2.83 15.54 -1.68
N LEU A 79 1.97 15.00 -2.56
CA LEU A 79 1.47 13.64 -2.46
C LEU A 79 2.29 12.70 -3.36
N PRO A 80 2.66 11.51 -2.87
CA PRO A 80 3.26 10.48 -3.69
C PRO A 80 2.37 10.09 -4.89
N ARG A 81 2.89 10.26 -6.10
CA ARG A 81 2.31 9.79 -7.35
C ARG A 81 3.03 8.53 -7.80
N VAL A 82 2.29 7.43 -7.87
CA VAL A 82 2.78 6.12 -8.26
C VAL A 82 2.38 5.85 -9.71
N ALA A 83 3.34 5.45 -10.52
CA ALA A 83 3.15 5.07 -11.92
C ALA A 83 3.19 3.54 -12.02
N LEU A 84 2.18 2.93 -12.64
CA LEU A 84 2.01 1.48 -12.73
C LEU A 84 2.00 1.05 -14.20
N ASP A 85 2.78 0.03 -14.54
CA ASP A 85 2.72 -0.66 -15.83
C ASP A 85 1.83 -1.91 -15.67
N ILE A 86 0.66 -1.91 -16.31
CA ILE A 86 -0.27 -3.04 -16.36
C ILE A 86 -0.12 -3.74 -17.71
N GLU A 87 -0.08 -5.07 -17.73
CA GLU A 87 0.05 -5.84 -18.96
C GLU A 87 -1.20 -5.70 -19.83
N GLU A 88 -1.02 -5.46 -21.14
CA GLU A 88 -2.12 -5.18 -22.09
C GLU A 88 -3.15 -6.31 -22.18
N ARG A 89 -2.77 -7.54 -21.82
CA ARG A 89 -3.70 -8.67 -21.75
C ARG A 89 -4.83 -8.47 -20.72
N TYR A 90 -4.67 -7.52 -19.79
CA TYR A 90 -5.66 -7.17 -18.75
C TYR A 90 -6.29 -5.78 -18.99
N ASN A 91 -6.71 -5.48 -20.22
CA ASN A 91 -7.27 -4.18 -20.61
C ASN A 91 -8.77 -3.98 -20.26
N GLN A 92 -9.40 -4.93 -19.56
CA GLN A 92 -10.82 -4.88 -19.15
C GLN A 92 -10.95 -4.50 -17.67
N ILE A 93 -10.25 -3.45 -17.25
CA ILE A 93 -10.29 -2.95 -15.87
C ILE A 93 -11.10 -1.65 -15.88
N PRO A 94 -12.25 -1.57 -15.19
CA PRO A 94 -13.04 -0.34 -15.07
C PRO A 94 -12.28 0.76 -14.31
N ASP A 95 -12.53 2.01 -14.66
CA ASP A 95 -12.00 3.20 -13.99
C ASP A 95 -12.53 3.40 -12.55
N THR A 96 -13.63 2.73 -12.23
CA THR A 96 -14.20 2.61 -10.87
C THR A 96 -13.41 1.67 -9.95
N SER A 97 -12.36 1.03 -10.46
CA SER A 97 -11.50 0.15 -9.67
C SER A 97 -10.72 0.91 -8.60
N SER A 98 -10.34 0.22 -7.53
CA SER A 98 -9.56 0.78 -6.43
C SER A 98 -8.19 0.14 -6.28
N LEU A 99 -7.24 0.89 -5.74
CA LEU A 99 -5.91 0.41 -5.39
C LEU A 99 -5.69 0.49 -3.89
N ALA A 100 -5.13 -0.57 -3.31
CA ALA A 100 -4.73 -0.59 -1.91
C ALA A 100 -3.29 -1.08 -1.76
N ILE A 101 -2.49 -0.40 -0.95
CA ILE A 101 -1.15 -0.90 -0.61
C ILE A 101 -1.31 -1.96 0.49
N ARG A 102 -0.82 -3.17 0.23
CA ARG A 102 -0.87 -4.29 1.17
C ARG A 102 0.51 -4.88 1.36
N THR A 103 0.72 -5.51 2.50
CA THR A 103 1.96 -6.25 2.82
C THR A 103 1.74 -7.73 2.55
N SER A 104 2.72 -8.40 1.94
CA SER A 104 2.67 -9.85 1.74
C SER A 104 2.92 -10.58 3.08
N GLY A 105 1.86 -11.03 3.75
CA GLY A 105 1.97 -11.60 5.08
C GLY A 105 2.39 -10.55 6.13
N LEU A 106 3.13 -10.96 7.16
CA LEU A 106 3.53 -10.08 8.26
C LEU A 106 4.82 -9.29 7.96
N LEU A 107 5.80 -9.92 7.32
CA LEU A 107 7.16 -9.39 7.11
C LEU A 107 7.56 -9.29 5.63
N GLY A 108 6.64 -9.61 4.72
CA GLY A 108 6.95 -9.59 3.30
C GLY A 108 6.99 -8.17 2.73
N GLU A 109 7.27 -8.11 1.44
CA GLU A 109 7.27 -6.85 0.72
C GLU A 109 5.86 -6.29 0.51
N GLN A 110 5.79 -4.97 0.34
CA GLN A 110 4.57 -4.28 -0.03
C GLN A 110 4.29 -4.43 -1.52
N TYR A 111 3.01 -4.60 -1.83
CA TYR A 111 2.49 -4.75 -3.17
C TYR A 111 1.20 -3.94 -3.32
N LEU A 112 0.84 -3.63 -4.56
CA LEU A 112 -0.42 -2.98 -4.87
C LEU A 112 -1.49 -4.03 -5.15
N ALA A 113 -2.56 -4.00 -4.37
CA ALA A 113 -3.75 -4.78 -4.64
C ALA A 113 -4.75 -3.94 -5.42
N LEU A 114 -5.00 -4.31 -6.67
CA LEU A 114 -6.05 -3.74 -7.49
C LEU A 114 -7.34 -4.53 -7.24
N ASN A 115 -8.36 -3.85 -6.74
CA ASN A 115 -9.70 -4.43 -6.63
C ASN A 115 -10.53 -3.92 -7.80
N VAL A 116 -11.03 -4.85 -8.62
CA VAL A 116 -11.82 -4.54 -9.81
C VAL A 116 -13.14 -3.90 -9.38
N GLY A 117 -13.42 -2.74 -9.95
CA GLY A 117 -14.67 -2.01 -9.74
C GLY A 117 -15.83 -2.62 -10.52
N PHE A 118 -16.95 -1.88 -10.57
CA PHE A 118 -18.10 -2.26 -11.38
C PHE A 118 -17.99 -1.66 -12.78
N ASP A 119 -18.46 -2.42 -13.77
CA ASP A 119 -18.66 -1.95 -15.14
C ASP A 119 -20.15 -1.74 -15.34
N ASP A 120 -20.54 -0.48 -15.54
CA ASP A 120 -21.90 -0.08 -15.88
C ASP A 120 -21.86 0.97 -17.00
N PRO A 121 -22.08 0.54 -18.26
CA PRO A 121 -22.13 1.44 -19.41
C PRO A 121 -23.23 2.50 -19.33
N GLU A 122 -24.33 2.21 -18.63
CA GLU A 122 -25.45 3.16 -18.47
C GLU A 122 -25.08 4.30 -17.51
N LEU A 123 -24.20 4.03 -16.55
CA LEU A 123 -23.63 5.02 -15.64
C LEU A 123 -22.39 5.73 -16.20
N GLY A 124 -22.00 5.45 -17.45
CA GLY A 124 -20.88 6.11 -18.12
C GLY A 124 -19.50 5.68 -17.60
N THR A 125 -19.40 4.48 -17.01
CA THR A 125 -18.10 3.92 -16.62
C THR A 125 -17.22 3.68 -17.85
N SER A 126 -15.91 3.85 -17.68
CA SER A 126 -14.95 3.67 -18.76
C SER A 126 -13.85 2.68 -18.35
N MET A 127 -13.19 2.07 -19.33
CA MET A 127 -12.05 1.20 -19.05
C MET A 127 -10.79 2.05 -18.87
N LEU A 128 -9.91 1.63 -17.95
CA LEU A 128 -8.58 2.21 -17.80
C LEU A 128 -7.79 2.07 -19.10
N LYS A 129 -7.12 3.16 -19.48
CA LYS A 129 -6.28 3.26 -20.67
C LYS A 129 -4.93 3.87 -20.30
N GLU A 130 -4.05 3.92 -21.28
CA GLU A 130 -2.79 4.65 -21.18
C GLU A 130 -3.02 6.08 -20.65
N GLY A 131 -2.34 6.42 -19.56
CA GLY A 131 -2.42 7.72 -18.90
C GLY A 131 -3.58 7.90 -17.92
N SER A 132 -4.48 6.91 -17.77
CA SER A 132 -5.58 6.99 -16.80
C SER A 132 -5.08 7.12 -15.36
N THR A 133 -5.85 7.83 -14.53
CA THR A 133 -5.58 7.95 -13.09
C THR A 133 -6.66 7.27 -12.29
N ILE A 134 -6.28 6.33 -11.43
CA ILE A 134 -7.17 5.69 -10.45
C ILE A 134 -7.29 6.62 -9.24
N GLN A 135 -8.53 6.98 -8.91
CA GLN A 135 -8.82 7.96 -7.84
C GLN A 135 -9.10 7.29 -6.49
N ASP A 136 -9.68 6.09 -6.46
CA ASP A 136 -9.93 5.38 -5.20
C ASP A 136 -8.68 4.62 -4.76
N THR A 137 -7.92 5.26 -3.89
CA THR A 137 -6.66 4.74 -3.35
C THR A 137 -6.73 4.57 -1.83
N LYS A 138 -6.24 3.44 -1.33
CA LYS A 138 -6.07 3.16 0.09
C LYS A 138 -4.57 3.10 0.40
N SER A 139 -4.12 4.09 1.16
CA SER A 139 -2.73 4.25 1.62
C SER A 139 -2.26 3.07 2.48
N ALA A 140 -0.93 2.92 2.60
CA ALA A 140 -0.34 1.92 3.46
C ALA A 140 -0.69 2.17 4.93
N MET A 141 -0.93 1.10 5.68
CA MET A 141 -1.08 1.19 7.13
C MET A 141 0.29 1.25 7.79
N VAL A 142 0.46 2.21 8.69
CA VAL A 142 1.65 2.36 9.53
C VAL A 142 1.34 1.71 10.88
N LEU A 143 2.20 0.80 11.34
CA LEU A 143 1.94 -0.01 12.54
C LEU A 143 1.79 0.88 13.79
N GLU A 144 2.58 1.94 13.83
CA GLU A 144 2.60 2.95 14.88
C GLU A 144 1.21 3.61 15.03
N ASP A 145 0.55 3.92 13.93
CA ASP A 145 -0.80 4.52 13.92
C ASP A 145 -1.83 3.52 14.45
N LEU A 146 -1.71 2.24 14.10
CA LEU A 146 -2.61 1.18 14.58
C LEU A 146 -2.46 0.94 16.08
N ILE A 147 -1.22 0.94 16.59
CA ILE A 147 -0.96 0.83 18.03
C ILE A 147 -1.53 2.05 18.76
N GLY A 148 -1.32 3.25 18.23
CA GLY A 148 -1.90 4.48 18.78
C GLY A 148 -3.42 4.43 18.86
N GLN A 149 -4.08 4.03 17.77
CA GLN A 149 -5.54 3.87 17.72
C GLN A 149 -6.04 2.82 18.71
N PHE A 150 -5.32 1.70 18.85
CA PHE A 150 -5.67 0.64 19.79
C PHE A 150 -5.57 1.11 21.26
N LEU A 151 -4.46 1.73 21.65
CA LEU A 151 -4.25 2.24 23.01
C LEU A 151 -5.29 3.31 23.39
N TYR A 152 -5.62 4.19 22.45
CA TYR A 152 -6.63 5.22 22.68
C TYR A 152 -8.04 4.63 22.84
N ASN A 153 -8.43 3.71 21.96
CA ASN A 153 -9.73 3.05 22.03
C ASN A 153 -9.87 2.17 23.28
N SER A 154 -8.78 1.52 23.72
CA SER A 154 -8.78 0.76 24.98
C SER A 154 -8.93 1.66 26.21
N LYS A 155 -8.36 2.88 26.20
CA LYS A 155 -8.45 3.82 27.32
C LYS A 155 -9.79 4.55 27.41
N GLY A 156 -10.50 4.70 26.28
CA GLY A 156 -11.84 5.27 26.21
C GLY A 156 -12.96 4.37 26.75
N SER A 157 -12.66 3.09 27.03
CA SER A 157 -13.66 2.10 27.49
C SER A 157 -13.78 2.01 29.01
N ASP A 158 -12.79 2.50 29.77
CA ASP A 158 -12.75 2.40 31.25
C ASP A 158 -13.29 3.64 31.98
N ASN A 159 -13.61 4.73 31.26
CA ASN A 159 -13.97 6.02 31.88
C ASN A 159 -15.46 6.35 31.83
N GLN A 160 -16.32 5.33 31.83
CA GLN A 160 -17.78 5.49 31.88
C GLN A 160 -18.44 4.67 33.00
N ASN A 161 -17.77 4.53 34.15
CA ASN A 161 -18.45 4.15 35.39
C ASN A 161 -17.60 4.46 36.62
N SER A 162 -17.37 5.73 36.94
CA SER A 162 -16.85 6.14 38.25
C SER A 162 -17.23 7.58 38.57
N GLY A 163 -18.39 7.71 39.24
CA GLY A 163 -18.60 8.64 40.35
C GLY A 163 -18.64 10.13 40.07
N ASP A 164 -19.87 10.67 40.01
CA ASP A 164 -20.17 12.00 40.54
C ASP A 164 -21.45 11.91 41.39
N ALA A 165 -21.30 11.40 42.61
CA ALA A 165 -22.23 11.71 43.70
C ALA A 165 -21.76 13.02 44.33
N GLN A 166 -22.42 14.14 43.97
CA GLN A 166 -22.16 15.44 44.59
C GLN A 166 -22.66 15.45 46.05
N PRO A 167 -21.83 15.80 47.05
CA PRO A 167 -22.31 16.09 48.39
C PRO A 167 -22.89 17.51 48.45
N GLN A 168 -24.20 17.60 48.68
CA GLN A 168 -24.89 18.85 49.01
C GLN A 168 -24.29 19.46 50.28
N SER A 169 -23.75 20.68 50.15
CA SER A 169 -23.48 21.58 51.28
C SER A 169 -23.86 22.99 50.87
N GLN A 170 -24.99 23.47 51.39
CA GLN A 170 -25.41 24.86 51.25
C GLN A 170 -25.94 25.33 52.61
N PRO A 171 -25.23 26.24 53.29
CA PRO A 171 -25.75 26.86 54.51
C PRO A 171 -26.58 28.10 54.17
N ASP A 172 -27.75 28.14 54.82
CA ASP A 172 -28.34 29.27 55.54
C ASP A 172 -28.67 30.62 54.86
N THR A 173 -29.98 30.89 54.92
CA THR A 173 -30.65 32.10 55.44
C THR A 173 -31.19 33.19 54.49
N SER A 174 -32.39 33.62 54.88
CA SER A 174 -33.02 34.92 54.63
C SER A 174 -33.96 35.04 53.43
N SER A 175 -35.27 34.82 53.68
CA SER A 175 -36.31 35.82 53.38
C SER A 175 -37.71 35.33 53.79
N ALA A 176 -38.17 35.76 54.96
CA ALA A 176 -39.57 36.03 55.26
C ALA A 176 -39.61 37.23 56.22
N PRO A 177 -40.46 38.22 55.96
CA PRO A 177 -41.73 38.19 56.68
C PRO A 177 -42.94 38.61 55.82
N SER A 178 -44.04 37.89 56.03
CA SER A 178 -45.40 38.33 55.73
C SER A 178 -45.96 39.00 56.99
N ALA A 179 -46.30 40.28 56.90
CA ALA A 179 -47.14 40.96 57.89
C ALA A 179 -48.30 41.64 57.14
N GLY A 180 -49.51 41.17 57.42
CA GLY A 180 -50.75 41.73 56.91
C GLY A 180 -51.14 43.03 57.61
N THR A 181 -51.85 43.87 56.87
CA THR A 181 -52.59 45.02 57.37
C THR A 181 -54.06 44.60 57.59
N THR A 182 -54.52 44.65 58.84
CA THR A 182 -55.92 44.91 59.21
C THR A 182 -55.96 45.45 60.65
N ASN A 183 -56.44 46.68 60.76
CA ASN A 183 -56.93 47.46 61.94
C ASN A 183 -56.04 47.62 63.18
#